data_AF-A0A2M7EI85-F1
#
_entry.id   AF-A0A2M7EI85-F1
#
_cell.length_a   1.000
_cell.length_b   1.000
_cell.length_c   1.000
_cell.angle_alpha   90.00
_cell.angle_beta   90.00
_cell.angle_gamma   90.00
#
_symmetry.space_group_name_H-M   'P 1'
#
loop_
_entity.id
_entity.type
_entity.pdbx_description
1 polymer ?
#
loop_
_entity_poly.entity_id
_entity_poly.type
_entity_poly.pdbx_seq_one_letter_code
_entity_poly.pdbx_strand_id
1 'polypeptide(L)' 'AVKITYVSKYIERIADHATNIAEMVVYLVEGKIIRHMAVPEKQ' A
#
# COMPACT_ATOMS: atom_id res chain seq x y z
N ALA A 1 2.95 27.46 2.24
CA ALA A 1 3.19 26.44 1.20
C ALA A 1 3.92 25.21 1.74
N VAL A 2 5.15 25.34 2.26
CA VAL A 2 6.01 24.21 2.68
C VAL A 2 5.41 23.29 3.76
N LYS A 3 4.66 23.81 4.73
CA LYS A 3 4.06 23.01 5.83
C LYS A 3 3.06 21.96 5.34
N ILE A 4 2.25 22.30 4.33
CA ILE A 4 1.22 21.40 3.78
C ILE A 4 1.90 20.24 3.03
N THR A 5 3.00 20.50 2.31
CA THR A 5 3.77 19.46 1.62
C THR A 5 4.33 18.41 2.59
N TYR A 6 4.75 18.80 3.79
CA TYR A 6 5.19 17.83 4.80
C TYR A 6 4.04 16.96 5.30
N VAL A 7 2.87 17.54 5.54
CA VAL A 7 1.67 16.77 5.93
C VAL A 7 1.33 15.73 4.88
N SER A 8 1.31 16.11 3.60
CA SER A 8 1.06 15.16 2.50
C SER A 8 2.09 14.03 2.47
N LYS A 9 3.38 14.33 2.64
CA LYS A 9 4.44 13.31 2.70
C LYS A 9 4.29 12.34 3.87
N TYR A 10 3.90 12.83 5.04
CA TYR A 10 3.68 11.94 6.19
C TYR A 10 2.47 11.03 5.98
N ILE A 11 1.39 11.54 5.39
CA ILE A 11 0.21 10.74 5.05
C ILE A 11 0.56 9.66 4.03
N GLU A 12 1.33 9.99 2.99
CA GLU A 12 1.81 9.03 2.00
C GLU A 12 2.59 7.87 2.64
N ARG A 13 3.51 8.18 3.58
CA ARG A 13 4.27 7.15 4.30
C ARG A 13 3.39 6.28 5.20
N ILE A 14 2.40 6.87 5.86
CA ILE A 14 1.43 6.12 6.67
C ILE A 14 0.63 5.17 5.78
N ALA A 15 0.18 5.64 4.62
CA ALA A 15 -0.57 4.84 3.66
C ALA A 15 0.25 3.67 3.10
N ASP A 16 1.53 3.90 2.78
CA ASP A 16 2.45 2.83 2.34
C ASP A 16 2.62 1.76 3.42
N HIS A 17 2.86 2.15 4.67
CA HIS A 17 2.97 1.20 5.78
C HIS A 17 1.66 0.43 6.03
N ALA A 18 0.51 1.11 5.97
CA ALA A 18 -0.79 0.46 6.12
C ALA A 18 -1.04 -0.60 5.03
N THR A 19 -0.69 -0.29 3.78
CA THR A 19 -0.81 -1.22 2.64
C THR A 19 0.09 -2.43 2.83
N ASN A 20 1.36 -2.21 3.16
CA ASN A 20 2.32 -3.28 3.43
C ASN A 20 1.85 -4.24 4.54
N ILE A 21 1.25 -3.72 5.61
CA ILE A 21 0.68 -4.52 6.70
C ILE A 21 -0.54 -5.31 6.22
N ALA A 22 -1.47 -4.67 5.52
CA ALA A 22 -2.67 -5.34 5.00
C ALA A 22 -2.30 -6.51 4.08
N GLU A 23 -1.32 -6.34 3.19
CA GLU A 23 -0.81 -7.40 2.34
C GLU A 23 -0.22 -8.58 3.12
N MET A 24 0.51 -8.31 4.22
CA MET A 24 1.01 -9.37 5.10
C MET A 24 -0.11 -10.13 5.78
N VAL A 25 -1.17 -9.44 6.20
CA VAL A 25 -2.35 -10.08 6.81
C VAL A 25 -3.05 -10.97 5.79
N VAL A 26 -3.25 -10.49 4.56
CA VAL A 26 -3.84 -11.31 3.48
C VAL A 26 -2.98 -12.54 3.20
N TYR A 27 -1.65 -12.38 3.15
CA TYR A 27 -0.75 -13.52 3.00
C TYR A 27 -0.87 -14.52 4.15
N LEU A 28 -0.96 -14.04 5.39
CA LEU A 28 -1.08 -14.89 6.58
C LEU A 28 -2.42 -15.66 6.63
N VAL A 29 -3.51 -15.03 6.22
CA VAL A 29 -4.87 -15.60 6.32
C VAL A 29 -5.22 -16.46 5.10
N GLU A 30 -4.90 -15.99 3.90
CA GLU A 30 -5.31 -16.64 2.64
C GLU A 30 -4.17 -17.43 1.97
N GLY A 31 -2.92 -17.26 2.40
CA GLY A 31 -1.75 -17.84 1.74
C GLY A 31 -1.43 -17.21 0.37
N LYS A 32 -2.10 -16.12 0.00
CA LYS A 32 -1.95 -15.46 -1.30
C LYS A 32 -0.99 -14.29 -1.23
N ILE A 33 -0.06 -14.23 -2.18
CA ILE A 33 0.82 -13.07 -2.34
C ILE A 33 0.13 -12.09 -3.29
N ILE A 34 -0.37 -10.99 -2.73
CA ILE A 34 -1.08 -9.96 -3.50
C ILE A 34 -0.20 -8.76 -3.90
N ARG A 35 1.05 -8.78 -3.47
CA ARG A 35 2.06 -7.75 -3.79
C ARG A 35 2.42 -7.83 -5.26
N HIS A 36 2.58 -6.68 -5.92
CA HIS A 36 3.04 -6.59 -7.31
C HIS A 36 2.24 -7.45 -8.29
N MET A 37 0.95 -7.76 -8.00
CA MET A 37 0.11 -8.35 -9.03
C MET A 37 0.07 -7.38 -10.20
N ALA A 38 0.65 -7.78 -11.33
CA ALA A 38 0.46 -7.07 -12.58
C ALA A 38 -1.06 -6.95 -12.76
N VAL A 39 -1.55 -5.72 -12.92
CA VAL A 39 -2.96 -5.50 -13.24
C VAL A 39 -3.22 -6.38 -14.45
N PRO A 40 -4.13 -7.39 -14.37
CA PRO A 40 -4.45 -8.16 -15.55
C PRO A 40 -4.93 -7.15 -16.58
N GLU A 41 -4.22 -7.09 -17.70
CA GLU A 41 -4.57 -6.25 -18.84
C GLU A 41 -6.06 -6.49 -19.07
N LYS A 42 -6.88 -5.46 -18.78
CA LYS A 42 -8.31 -5.54 -19.04
C LYS A 42 -8.45 -5.64 -20.55
N GLN A 43 -8.64 -6.87 -21.02
CA GLN A 43 -9.00 -7.18 -22.40
C GLN A 43 -10.40 -6.61 -22.69
#